data_AF-A0A3P7KBY3-F1
#
_entry.id   AF-A0A3P7KBY3-F1
#
_cell.length_a   1.000
_cell.length_b   1.000
_cell.length_c   1.000
_cell.angle_alpha   90.00
_cell.angle_beta   90.00
_cell.angle_gamma   90.00
#
_symmetry.space_group_name_H-M   'P 1'
#
loop_
_entity.id
_entity.type
_entity.pdbx_description
1 polymer ?
#
loop_
_entity_poly.entity_id
_entity_poly.type
_entity_poly.pdbx_seq_one_letter_code
_entity_poly.pdbx_strand_id
1 'polypeptide(L)'
;MSTLGAGVLHWDTDGSVLSEEQKRFYEKNGYLLIRNCVPSYELERYKDRFKDICQGKDVPPNMTVMKDVTIAKSEYVDGEKAITKLQDFQDDPVLFDYCQYKGVVDVVKDLIGTTKSNLMAMHTMLINKPPDSGTVAFID
;
A
#
# COMPACT_ATOMS: atom_id res chain seq x y z
N MET A 1 -0.24 11.15 28.86
CA MET A 1 -0.40 10.49 27.55
C MET A 1 0.49 9.27 27.56
N SER A 2 -0.06 8.08 27.31
CA SER A 2 0.76 6.87 27.14
C SER A 2 1.49 6.95 25.81
N THR A 3 2.81 6.86 25.84
CA THR A 3 3.67 6.80 24.65
C THR A 3 3.29 5.59 23.80
N LEU A 4 3.20 5.76 22.48
CA LEU A 4 2.89 4.65 21.57
C LEU A 4 3.94 3.54 21.76
N GLY A 5 3.51 2.31 22.04
CA GLY A 5 4.41 1.17 22.24
C GLY A 5 5.35 1.29 23.44
N ALA A 6 4.97 2.00 24.50
CA ALA A 6 5.76 2.17 25.72
C ALA A 6 6.36 0.84 26.22
N GLY A 7 7.68 0.82 26.46
CA GLY A 7 8.42 -0.36 26.91
C GLY A 7 8.82 -1.35 25.81
N VAL A 8 8.39 -1.13 24.56
CA VAL A 8 8.73 -1.96 23.39
C VAL A 8 9.42 -1.13 22.32
N LEU A 9 8.90 0.07 22.04
CA LEU A 9 9.43 0.99 21.05
C LEU A 9 10.29 2.05 21.73
N HIS A 10 11.46 2.29 21.15
CA HIS A 10 12.41 3.32 21.59
C HIS A 10 12.44 4.43 20.55
N TRP A 11 11.76 5.55 20.81
CA TRP A 11 11.61 6.64 19.85
C TRP A 11 12.84 7.56 19.79
N ASP A 12 13.66 7.55 20.84
CA ASP A 12 14.84 8.39 21.09
C ASP A 12 16.16 7.72 20.69
N THR A 13 16.10 6.72 19.82
CA THR A 13 17.28 6.03 19.27
C THR A 13 17.06 5.67 17.80
N ASP A 14 18.16 5.52 17.05
CA ASP A 14 18.12 5.00 15.70
C ASP A 14 17.49 3.59 15.64
N GLY A 15 16.77 3.33 14.56
CA GLY A 15 16.32 2.02 14.16
C GLY A 15 17.36 1.29 13.30
N SER A 16 16.93 0.21 12.66
CA SER A 16 17.76 -0.54 11.71
C SER A 16 17.94 0.20 10.39
N VAL A 17 16.93 0.96 9.96
CA VAL A 17 16.90 1.73 8.72
C VAL A 17 16.40 3.16 8.91
N LEU A 18 15.61 3.43 9.94
CA LEU A 18 15.14 4.79 10.26
C LEU A 18 16.04 5.47 11.28
N SER A 19 16.35 6.74 11.04
CA SER A 19 17.00 7.60 12.05
C SER A 19 16.06 7.92 13.22
N GLU A 20 16.63 8.29 14.36
CA GLU A 20 15.90 8.85 15.50
C GLU A 20 14.95 9.98 15.06
N GLU A 21 15.45 10.92 14.24
CA GLU A 21 14.65 12.06 13.76
C GLU A 21 13.40 11.60 13.01
N GLN A 22 13.53 10.62 12.12
CA GLN A 22 12.40 10.05 11.37
C GLN A 22 11.40 9.33 12.29
N LYS A 23 11.89 8.59 13.29
CA LYS A 23 11.04 7.90 14.27
C LYS A 23 10.27 8.89 15.14
N ARG A 24 10.92 9.94 15.63
CA ARG A 24 10.27 11.02 16.39
C ARG A 24 9.30 11.83 15.53
N PHE A 25 9.61 12.03 14.25
CA PHE A 25 8.68 12.65 13.31
C PHE A 25 7.41 11.80 13.17
N TYR A 26 7.55 10.48 12.99
CA TYR A 26 6.39 9.59 12.90
C TYR A 26 5.58 9.58 14.21
N GLU A 27 6.23 9.48 15.38
CA GLU A 27 5.55 9.51 16.68
C GLU A 27 4.70 10.77 16.86
N LYS A 28 5.25 11.93 16.43
CA LYS A 28 4.57 13.22 16.55
C LYS A 28 3.47 13.44 15.52
N ASN A 29 3.66 13.02 14.28
CA ASN A 29 2.81 13.43 13.15
C ASN A 29 1.91 12.30 12.60
N GLY A 30 2.19 11.04 12.94
CA GLY A 30 1.42 9.87 12.49
C GLY A 30 1.68 9.43 11.04
N TYR A 31 2.67 10.01 10.36
CA TYR A 31 3.09 9.60 9.00
C TYR A 31 4.59 9.82 8.80
N LEU A 32 5.16 9.17 7.77
CA LEU A 32 6.57 9.31 7.40
C LEU A 32 6.74 9.13 5.88
N LEU A 33 7.54 10.00 5.25
CA LEU A 33 7.87 9.89 3.83
C LEU A 33 9.25 9.24 3.64
N ILE A 34 9.28 8.06 3.02
CA ILE A 34 10.51 7.41 2.58
C ILE A 34 10.60 7.47 1.06
N ARG A 35 11.53 8.28 0.55
CA ARG A 35 11.74 8.43 -0.90
C ARG A 35 12.32 7.15 -1.48
N ASN A 36 11.84 6.75 -2.66
CA ASN A 36 12.29 5.56 -3.37
C ASN A 36 12.25 4.29 -2.49
N CYS A 37 11.29 4.20 -1.58
CA CYS A 37 11.11 3.04 -0.69
C CYS A 37 10.93 1.74 -1.49
N VAL A 38 10.18 1.82 -2.59
CA VAL A 38 10.03 0.75 -3.59
C VAL A 38 10.57 1.28 -4.91
N PRO A 39 11.47 0.56 -5.59
CA PRO A 39 12.07 1.00 -6.84
C PRO A 39 11.06 0.92 -7.99
N SER A 40 11.26 1.76 -9.01
CA SER A 40 10.32 1.89 -10.14
C SER A 40 10.07 0.57 -10.89
N TYR A 41 11.07 -0.30 -10.99
CA TYR A 41 10.92 -1.57 -11.69
C TYR A 41 9.94 -2.53 -10.96
N GLU A 42 9.89 -2.52 -9.62
CA GLU A 42 8.88 -3.29 -8.87
C GLU A 42 7.50 -2.67 -9.05
N LEU A 43 7.41 -1.33 -9.05
CA LEU A 43 6.14 -0.62 -9.26
C LEU A 43 5.53 -0.94 -10.63
N GLU A 44 6.33 -0.96 -11.69
CA GLU A 44 5.86 -1.37 -13.02
C GLU A 44 5.44 -2.85 -13.04
N ARG A 45 6.17 -3.73 -12.35
CA ARG A 45 5.81 -5.14 -12.21
C ARG A 45 4.43 -5.34 -11.56
N TYR A 46 4.14 -4.61 -10.48
CA TYR A 46 2.83 -4.66 -9.81
C TYR A 46 1.72 -4.09 -10.69
N LYS A 47 2.03 -3.04 -11.46
CA LYS A 47 1.10 -2.43 -12.42
C LYS A 47 0.76 -3.36 -13.58
N ASP A 48 1.74 -4.08 -14.11
CA ASP A 48 1.49 -5.07 -15.16
C ASP A 48 0.65 -6.24 -14.62
N ARG A 49 0.92 -6.71 -13.40
CA ARG A 49 0.04 -7.70 -12.75
C ARG A 49 -1.39 -7.19 -12.58
N PHE A 50 -1.56 -5.93 -12.18
CA PHE A 50 -2.88 -5.32 -12.08
C PHE A 50 -3.63 -5.37 -13.42
N LYS A 51 -2.97 -5.06 -14.55
CA LYS A 51 -3.58 -5.17 -15.90
C LYS A 51 -4.00 -6.60 -16.23
N ASP A 52 -3.19 -7.59 -15.88
CA ASP A 52 -3.54 -9.00 -16.08
C ASP A 52 -4.78 -9.41 -15.27
N ILE A 53 -4.88 -8.96 -14.02
CA ILE A 53 -6.08 -9.17 -13.18
C ILE A 53 -7.30 -8.47 -13.80
N CYS A 54 -7.12 -7.27 -14.36
CA CYS A 54 -8.19 -6.57 -15.06
C CYS A 54 -8.72 -7.33 -16.28
N GLN A 55 -7.87 -8.13 -16.91
CA GLN A 55 -8.21 -9.04 -18.02
C GLN A 55 -8.73 -10.41 -17.54
N GLY A 56 -8.81 -10.63 -16.23
CA GLY A 56 -9.29 -11.89 -15.65
C GLY A 56 -8.26 -13.02 -15.63
N LYS A 57 -6.97 -12.73 -15.81
CA LYS A 57 -5.91 -13.75 -15.85
C LYS A 57 -5.47 -14.17 -14.46
N ASP A 58 -5.63 -15.46 -14.16
CA ASP A 58 -5.14 -16.10 -12.93
C ASP A 58 -5.50 -15.32 -11.66
N VAL A 59 -6.74 -14.81 -11.60
CA VAL A 59 -7.22 -14.05 -10.44
C VAL A 59 -7.41 -15.02 -9.27
N PRO A 60 -6.75 -14.80 -8.11
CA PRO A 60 -6.95 -15.65 -6.95
C PRO A 60 -8.42 -15.66 -6.51
N PRO A 61 -8.98 -16.81 -6.10
CA PRO A 61 -10.40 -16.94 -5.79
C PRO A 61 -10.86 -16.10 -4.60
N ASN A 62 -9.95 -15.80 -3.66
CA ASN A 62 -10.23 -15.00 -2.47
C ASN A 62 -10.02 -13.49 -2.71
N MET A 63 -9.55 -13.08 -3.89
CA MET A 63 -9.31 -11.68 -4.20
C MET A 63 -10.61 -10.98 -4.55
N THR A 64 -10.88 -9.84 -3.90
CA THR A 64 -12.04 -9.00 -4.21
C THR A 64 -11.69 -8.00 -5.30
N VAL A 65 -12.31 -8.12 -6.48
CA VAL A 65 -12.17 -7.16 -7.59
C VAL A 65 -13.37 -6.21 -7.61
N MET A 66 -13.18 -4.98 -7.15
CA MET A 66 -14.24 -3.97 -7.14
C MET A 66 -14.34 -3.28 -8.51
N LYS A 67 -15.53 -3.36 -9.11
CA LYS A 67 -15.87 -2.69 -10.37
C LYS A 67 -16.87 -1.59 -10.13
N ASP A 68 -16.64 -0.42 -10.71
CA ASP A 68 -17.65 0.63 -10.77
C ASP A 68 -18.64 0.32 -11.89
N VAL A 69 -19.86 -0.07 -11.51
CA VAL A 69 -20.94 -0.42 -12.43
C VAL A 69 -21.42 0.74 -13.29
N THR A 70 -21.16 1.99 -12.90
CA THR A 70 -21.53 3.17 -13.69
C THR A 70 -20.55 3.37 -14.85
N ILE A 71 -19.26 3.12 -14.61
CA ILE A 71 -18.19 3.14 -15.62
C ILE A 71 -18.30 1.91 -16.55
N ALA A 72 -18.68 0.76 -16.02
CA ALA A 72 -18.83 -0.48 -16.79
C ALA A 72 -19.99 -0.45 -17.82
N LYS A 73 -20.96 0.45 -17.66
CA LYS A 73 -22.13 0.56 -18.57
C LYS A 73 -21.89 1.44 -19.79
N SER A 74 -20.84 2.25 -19.82
CA SER A 74 -20.43 2.88 -21.06
C SER A 74 -19.69 1.85 -21.89
N GLU A 75 -20.24 1.49 -23.05
CA GLU A 75 -19.75 0.46 -24.00
C GLU A 75 -18.30 0.68 -24.53
N TYR A 76 -17.58 1.68 -24.02
CA TYR A 76 -16.29 2.16 -24.51
C TYR A 76 -15.17 2.15 -23.47
N VAL A 77 -15.37 1.54 -22.30
CA VAL A 77 -14.36 1.60 -21.24
C VAL A 77 -13.62 0.26 -21.13
N ASP A 78 -12.31 0.30 -21.48
CA ASP A 78 -11.37 -0.78 -21.23
C ASP A 78 -11.53 -1.34 -19.81
N GLY A 79 -11.57 -2.66 -19.67
CA GLY A 79 -11.86 -3.35 -18.40
C GLY A 79 -10.99 -2.90 -17.21
N GLU A 80 -9.81 -2.33 -17.47
CA GLU A 80 -8.92 -1.72 -16.46
C GLU A 80 -9.51 -0.46 -15.81
N LYS A 81 -10.18 0.40 -16.58
CA LYS A 81 -10.76 1.66 -16.08
C LYS A 81 -12.03 1.46 -15.27
N ALA A 82 -12.70 0.31 -15.45
CA ALA A 82 -13.87 -0.05 -14.67
C ALA A 82 -13.51 -0.64 -13.29
N ILE A 83 -12.28 -1.14 -13.10
CA ILE A 83 -11.83 -1.71 -11.83
C ILE A 83 -11.21 -0.59 -10.99
N THR A 84 -11.84 -0.28 -9.87
CA THR A 84 -11.43 0.83 -9.00
C THR A 84 -10.61 0.38 -7.79
N LYS A 85 -10.70 -0.90 -7.43
CA LYS A 85 -9.97 -1.45 -6.29
C LYS A 85 -9.78 -2.97 -6.40
N LEU A 86 -8.63 -3.46 -5.96
CA LEU A 86 -8.41 -4.85 -5.56
C LEU A 86 -8.27 -4.91 -4.05
N GLN A 87 -8.86 -5.90 -3.41
CA GLN A 87 -8.62 -6.23 -1.99
C GLN A 87 -8.29 -7.70 -1.84
N ASP A 88 -7.68 -8.04 -0.70
CA ASP A 88 -7.39 -9.42 -0.31
C ASP A 88 -6.48 -10.15 -1.32
N PHE A 89 -5.45 -9.43 -1.79
CA PHE A 89 -4.48 -9.94 -2.77
C PHE A 89 -3.37 -10.81 -2.15
N GLN A 90 -3.47 -11.22 -0.89
CA GLN A 90 -2.41 -11.98 -0.21
C GLN A 90 -2.05 -13.32 -0.87
N ASP A 91 -2.99 -13.90 -1.64
CA ASP A 91 -2.77 -15.13 -2.39
C ASP A 91 -2.21 -14.87 -3.81
N ASP A 92 -2.01 -13.60 -4.20
CA ASP A 92 -1.37 -13.23 -5.47
C ASP A 92 0.16 -13.14 -5.30
N PRO A 93 0.93 -14.02 -5.95
CA PRO A 93 2.38 -14.08 -5.73
C PRO A 93 3.11 -12.83 -6.21
N VAL A 94 2.55 -12.07 -7.16
CA VAL A 94 3.23 -10.88 -7.69
C VAL A 94 2.88 -9.65 -6.85
N LEU A 95 1.62 -9.47 -6.45
CA LEU A 95 1.21 -8.34 -5.62
C LEU A 95 1.64 -8.50 -4.15
N PHE A 96 1.68 -9.73 -3.62
CA PHE A 96 2.09 -9.95 -2.23
C PHE A 96 3.58 -9.69 -1.99
N ASP A 97 4.42 -9.73 -3.03
CA ASP A 97 5.82 -9.31 -2.94
C ASP A 97 5.98 -7.87 -2.45
N TYR A 98 4.99 -6.99 -2.66
CA TYR A 98 4.99 -5.65 -2.05
C TYR A 98 5.03 -5.73 -0.52
N CYS A 99 4.25 -6.63 0.08
CA CYS A 99 4.19 -6.84 1.53
C CYS A 99 5.47 -7.49 2.09
N GLN A 100 6.24 -8.15 1.22
CA GLN A 100 7.52 -8.80 1.57
C GLN A 100 8.74 -7.95 1.21
N TYR A 101 8.55 -6.86 0.45
CA TYR A 101 9.64 -6.05 -0.05
C TYR A 101 10.44 -5.44 1.13
N LYS A 102 11.75 -5.71 1.16
CA LYS A 102 12.63 -5.35 2.29
C LYS A 102 12.53 -3.87 2.67
N GLY A 103 12.44 -2.96 1.68
CA GLY A 103 12.29 -1.53 1.94
C GLY A 103 11.02 -1.17 2.71
N VAL A 104 9.92 -1.90 2.48
CA VAL A 104 8.66 -1.73 3.20
C VAL A 104 8.74 -2.41 4.56
N VAL A 105 9.17 -3.66 4.61
CA VAL A 105 9.23 -4.48 5.83
C VAL A 105 10.12 -3.85 6.88
N ASP A 106 11.34 -3.42 6.53
CA ASP A 106 12.29 -2.88 7.50
C ASP A 106 11.81 -1.53 8.07
N VAL A 107 11.27 -0.67 7.21
CA VAL A 107 10.70 0.63 7.63
C VAL A 107 9.54 0.40 8.60
N VAL A 108 8.61 -0.50 8.27
CA VAL A 108 7.48 -0.82 9.16
C VAL A 108 7.98 -1.43 10.47
N LYS A 109 8.97 -2.34 10.40
CA LYS A 109 9.52 -3.01 11.59
C LYS A 109 10.12 -2.03 12.58
N ASP A 110 10.82 -0.99 12.10
CA ASP A 110 11.36 0.08 12.95
C ASP A 110 10.28 0.97 13.58
N LEU A 111 9.08 1.03 13.00
CA LEU A 111 7.98 1.86 13.50
C LEU A 111 7.06 1.12 14.48
N ILE A 112 6.86 -0.18 14.32
CA ILE A 112 5.84 -0.94 15.08
C ILE A 112 6.39 -2.16 15.81
N GLY A 113 7.70 -2.41 15.73
CA GLY A 113 8.31 -3.57 16.37
C GLY A 113 9.77 -3.37 16.74
N THR A 114 10.43 -4.51 16.96
CA THR A 114 11.87 -4.62 17.23
C THR A 114 12.47 -5.59 16.22
N THR A 115 13.81 -5.73 16.20
CA THR A 115 14.50 -6.71 15.34
C THR A 115 14.01 -8.15 15.53
N LYS A 116 13.46 -8.48 16.71
CA LYS A 116 12.91 -9.80 17.07
C LYS A 116 11.41 -9.94 16.79
N SER A 117 10.72 -8.87 16.42
CA SER A 117 9.28 -8.90 16.15
C SER A 117 8.97 -9.61 14.84
N ASN A 118 7.81 -10.28 14.80
CA ASN A 118 7.18 -10.76 13.58
C ASN A 118 6.21 -9.71 13.07
N LEU A 119 6.15 -9.52 11.75
CA LEU A 119 5.17 -8.67 11.10
C LEU A 119 4.12 -9.53 10.40
N MET A 120 2.87 -9.06 10.41
CA MET A 120 1.75 -9.73 9.75
C MET A 120 1.06 -8.73 8.83
N ALA A 121 0.96 -9.07 7.54
CA ALA A 121 0.12 -8.34 6.61
C ALA A 121 -1.34 -8.76 6.83
N MET A 122 -2.13 -7.87 7.43
CA MET A 122 -3.53 -8.17 7.82
C MET A 122 -4.54 -7.86 6.73
N HIS A 123 -4.29 -6.82 5.94
CA HIS A 123 -5.20 -6.34 4.91
C HIS A 123 -4.41 -5.78 3.74
N THR A 124 -4.83 -6.10 2.52
CA THR A 124 -4.14 -5.72 1.30
C THR A 124 -5.10 -5.01 0.36
N MET A 125 -4.65 -3.89 -0.23
CA MET A 125 -5.44 -3.10 -1.16
C MET A 125 -4.58 -2.51 -2.26
N LEU A 126 -5.08 -2.57 -3.49
CA LEU A 126 -4.58 -1.78 -4.62
C LEU A 126 -5.73 -0.86 -5.04
N ILE A 127 -5.48 0.45 -5.05
CA ILE A 127 -6.50 1.46 -5.33
C ILE A 127 -6.23 2.08 -6.71
N ASN A 128 -7.13 1.84 -7.66
CA ASN A 128 -7.10 2.46 -8.98
C ASN A 128 -8.16 3.57 -9.01
N LYS A 129 -7.74 4.81 -8.68
CA LYS A 129 -8.68 5.92 -8.66
C LYS A 129 -9.12 6.27 -10.09
N PRO A 130 -10.43 6.27 -10.40
CA PRO A 130 -10.89 6.77 -11.68
C PRO A 130 -10.62 8.29 -11.79
N PRO A 131 -10.64 8.86 -13.01
CA PRO A 131 -10.58 10.30 -13.19
C PRO A 131 -11.70 10.98 -12.38
N ASP A 132 -11.36 12.00 -11.59
CA ASP A 132 -12.37 12.78 -10.87
C ASP A 132 -13.35 13.41 -11.88
N SER A 133 -14.65 13.25 -11.67
CA SER A 133 -15.70 13.88 -12.49
C SER A 133 -15.82 15.40 -12.29
N GLY A 134 -14.88 16.01 -11.55
CA GLY A 134 -14.75 17.46 -11.39
C GLY A 134 -15.88 18.08 -10.58
N THR A 135 -15.70 18.16 -9.26
CA THR A 135 -16.19 19.32 -8.47
C THR A 135 -15.48 19.37 -7.12
N VAL A 136 -14.21 19.78 -7.14
CA VAL A 136 -13.67 20.56 -6.04
C VAL A 136 -13.44 21.96 -6.59
N ALA A 137 -14.47 22.81 -6.44
CA ALA A 137 -14.30 24.24 -6.57
C ALA A 137 -13.34 24.67 -5.45
N PHE A 138 -12.07 24.87 -5.79
CA PHE A 138 -11.21 25.71 -4.98
C PHE A 138 -11.73 27.13 -5.18
N ILE A 139 -12.39 27.66 -4.14
CA ILE A 139 -12.56 29.10 -4.01
C ILE A 139 -11.20 29.60 -3.51
N ASP A 140 -10.57 30.44 -4.33
CA ASP A 140 -9.33 31.17 -4.01
C ASP A 140 -9.43 31.96 -2.69
#